data_AF-A0A6A0HET1-F1
#
_entry.id   AF-A0A6A0HET1-F1
#
_cell.length_a   1.000
_cell.length_b   1.000
_cell.length_c   1.000
_cell.angle_alpha   90.00
_cell.angle_beta   90.00
_cell.angle_gamma   90.00
#
_symmetry.space_group_name_H-M   'P 1'
#
loop_
_entity.id
_entity.type
_entity.pdbx_description
1 polymer ?
#
loop_
_entity_poly.entity_id
_entity_poly.type
_entity_poly.pdbx_seq_one_letter_code
_entity_poly.pdbx_strand_id
1 'polypeptide(L)'
;MEEPKHLRGHLEVEVQEAFDLPNLDKNQGRPGNLSDPYVVVRVLGPKRTEKKLGRTHTIDDCLNPKWWYTLNAEIDSEVLEIRFDVKDEDTFRADKIGSCTVPVIAFINTGEYRGCLVLRNKKGESAGRLKICVRFCGNLNRQVVAASRPTCKIRGCVQRRRTCSIEDKNIIFHGKMIINIESAEDLPNLDSTFLNKENKTDPFVSAFLVDGDERWRKQGIFRDAALDCRDIDANFYYEGDDYWNAQIFRSICEDSLTFRTADPENIITKQGRKIDNSLHRAYIHQIQASEKFVYLENQYFIGSSHMWKDCRDTPVRNLVPLEIAKKIVDKIRKGEEFVAYIVFPMFPEGNPVDVVTQEILHWQYHTMEMMYGMIGNTIQEMGHDTTPQDYLLFFCLGLRVGPASVPQNLTPPTDEAAALSFKNRRSMIYVHSKLAIFDDNYIIVGSANINDRSLAGARDTEIAMGAYQPKVGPRVNNDIATFRKCLWSEHLGSLAPLELDPGSILCARKVRRIAEDSLMRYIDVQKPLPLAHLLSYPLSIDRRGVVTSRPDCEFFPDTKAMVLGTRSKVLPSFLTT
;
A
#
# COMPACT_ATOMS: atom_id res chain seq x y z
N MET A 1 -46.05 9.85 -4.42
CA MET A 1 -44.76 9.38 -4.97
C MET A 1 -43.81 10.55 -4.85
N GLU A 2 -42.65 10.37 -4.24
CA GLU A 2 -41.66 11.45 -4.13
C GLU A 2 -41.19 11.86 -5.54
N GLU A 3 -41.17 13.16 -5.79
CA GLU A 3 -40.71 13.69 -7.09
C GLU A 3 -39.18 13.65 -7.17
N PRO A 4 -38.61 13.15 -8.29
CA PRO A 4 -37.17 13.18 -8.49
C PRO A 4 -36.66 14.63 -8.52
N LYS A 5 -35.44 14.84 -8.04
CA LYS A 5 -34.76 16.14 -8.07
C LYS A 5 -33.54 16.07 -8.97
N HIS A 6 -33.37 17.07 -9.82
CA HIS A 6 -32.15 17.20 -10.61
C HIS A 6 -31.00 17.60 -9.68
N LEU A 7 -30.04 16.69 -9.51
CA LEU A 7 -28.82 16.94 -8.75
C LEU A 7 -27.69 17.26 -9.72
N ARG A 8 -27.03 18.40 -9.51
CA ARG A 8 -25.80 18.79 -10.20
C ARG A 8 -24.70 19.13 -9.20
N GLY A 9 -23.73 18.24 -9.04
CA GLY A 9 -22.61 18.41 -8.12
C GLY A 9 -22.04 17.09 -7.59
N HIS A 10 -21.18 17.22 -6.58
CA HIS A 10 -20.43 16.11 -6.00
C HIS A 10 -21.22 15.39 -4.91
N LEU A 11 -21.38 14.09 -5.07
CA LEU A 11 -22.00 13.19 -4.09
C LEU A 11 -20.92 12.33 -3.42
N GLU A 12 -20.77 12.46 -2.11
CA GLU A 12 -19.94 11.63 -1.25
C GLU A 12 -20.84 10.67 -0.46
N VAL A 13 -20.59 9.37 -0.55
CA VAL A 13 -21.32 8.33 0.18
C VAL A 13 -20.33 7.50 0.99
N GLU A 14 -20.33 7.69 2.30
CA GLU A 14 -19.55 6.92 3.25
C GLU A 14 -20.40 5.76 3.81
N VAL A 15 -19.96 4.54 3.55
CA VAL A 15 -20.51 3.30 4.13
C VAL A 15 -19.65 2.94 5.34
N GLN A 16 -20.19 3.11 6.54
CA GLN A 16 -19.42 2.99 7.78
C GLN A 16 -19.38 1.55 8.28
N GLU A 17 -20.52 1.00 8.65
CA GLU A 17 -20.63 -0.34 9.26
C GLU A 17 -22.05 -0.91 9.10
N ALA A 18 -22.20 -2.23 9.20
CA ALA A 18 -23.48 -2.89 9.34
C ALA A 18 -23.54 -3.70 10.64
N PHE A 19 -24.76 -3.95 11.11
CA PHE A 19 -25.04 -4.67 12.34
C PHE A 19 -26.03 -5.80 12.08
N ASP A 20 -25.87 -6.89 12.82
CA ASP A 20 -26.86 -7.97 12.93
C ASP A 20 -27.25 -8.57 11.56
N LEU A 21 -26.29 -8.70 10.64
CA LEU A 21 -26.55 -9.31 9.33
C LEU A 21 -26.87 -10.81 9.48
N PRO A 22 -27.84 -11.35 8.71
CA PRO A 22 -28.10 -12.78 8.71
C PRO A 22 -26.96 -13.52 8.00
N ASN A 23 -26.60 -14.70 8.52
CA ASN A 23 -25.68 -15.61 7.85
C ASN A 23 -26.39 -16.33 6.70
N LEU A 24 -25.94 -16.11 5.47
CA LEU A 24 -26.46 -16.78 4.26
C LEU A 24 -25.61 -17.99 3.84
N ASP A 25 -24.40 -18.15 4.38
CA ASP A 25 -23.54 -19.30 4.10
C ASP A 25 -24.11 -20.59 4.72
N LYS A 26 -24.76 -21.39 3.87
CA LYS A 26 -25.28 -22.72 4.24
C LYS A 26 -24.58 -23.82 3.45
N ASN A 27 -23.27 -23.98 3.65
CA ASN A 27 -22.59 -25.21 3.25
C ASN A 27 -22.42 -26.17 4.43
N GLN A 28 -23.16 -27.28 4.32
CA GLN A 28 -23.11 -28.44 5.20
C GLN A 28 -21.67 -28.99 5.25
N GLY A 29 -20.94 -28.78 6.35
CA GLY A 29 -19.72 -29.54 6.64
C GLY A 29 -18.57 -28.79 7.32
N ARG A 30 -18.58 -27.47 7.42
CA ARG A 30 -17.59 -26.71 8.21
C ARG A 30 -18.28 -25.80 9.22
N PRO A 31 -18.22 -26.11 10.53
CA PRO A 31 -18.73 -25.19 11.54
C PRO A 31 -17.88 -23.93 11.56
N GLY A 32 -18.46 -22.76 11.22
CA GLY A 32 -17.83 -21.45 11.43
C GLY A 32 -17.87 -20.43 10.29
N ASN A 33 -18.37 -20.74 9.08
CA ASN A 33 -18.45 -19.74 8.00
C ASN A 33 -19.59 -18.75 8.27
N LEU A 34 -19.29 -17.46 8.22
CA LEU A 34 -20.26 -16.36 8.27
C LEU A 34 -20.29 -15.68 6.91
N SER A 35 -21.38 -14.98 6.59
CA SER A 35 -21.45 -14.17 5.38
C SER A 35 -20.24 -13.25 5.20
N ASP A 36 -19.86 -13.05 3.94
CA ASP A 36 -18.82 -12.20 3.41
C ASP A 36 -19.43 -10.89 2.85
N PRO A 37 -19.90 -9.94 3.69
CA PRO A 37 -20.68 -8.83 3.20
C PRO A 37 -19.86 -7.76 2.47
N TYR A 38 -20.45 -7.22 1.41
CA TYR A 38 -20.09 -5.98 0.77
C TYR A 38 -21.35 -5.16 0.42
N VAL A 39 -21.19 -3.85 0.26
CA VAL A 39 -22.31 -2.95 -0.06
C VAL A 39 -22.16 -2.41 -1.46
N VAL A 40 -23.19 -2.57 -2.30
CA VAL A 40 -23.30 -1.93 -3.61
C VAL A 40 -24.15 -0.67 -3.48
N VAL A 41 -23.59 0.46 -3.87
CA VAL A 41 -24.30 1.75 -3.85
C VAL A 41 -24.75 2.12 -5.26
N ARG A 42 -26.02 2.50 -5.40
CA ARG A 42 -26.64 2.94 -6.65
C ARG A 42 -27.40 4.25 -6.47
N VAL A 43 -27.39 5.06 -7.51
CA VAL A 43 -28.29 6.22 -7.66
C VAL A 43 -29.50 5.76 -8.45
N LEU A 44 -30.69 5.96 -7.91
CA LEU A 44 -31.95 5.65 -8.56
C LEU A 44 -32.59 6.94 -9.08
N GLY A 45 -32.92 6.97 -10.37
CA GLY A 45 -33.59 8.08 -11.04
C GLY A 45 -35.04 7.76 -11.44
N PRO A 46 -35.68 8.66 -12.20
CA PRO A 46 -37.04 8.44 -12.68
C PRO A 46 -37.16 7.18 -13.53
N LYS A 47 -38.37 6.61 -13.60
CA LYS A 47 -38.71 5.42 -14.41
C LYS A 47 -37.83 4.19 -14.14
N ARG A 48 -37.36 4.03 -12.89
CA ARG A 48 -36.47 2.92 -12.46
C ARG A 48 -35.10 2.90 -13.15
N THR A 49 -34.61 4.05 -13.60
CA THR A 49 -33.21 4.15 -14.02
C THR A 49 -32.30 3.93 -12.80
N GLU A 50 -31.27 3.09 -12.94
CA GLU A 50 -30.29 2.86 -11.87
C GLU A 50 -28.86 3.02 -12.41
N LYS A 51 -28.04 3.78 -11.69
CA LYS A 51 -26.60 3.93 -11.96
C LYS A 51 -25.81 3.41 -10.77
N LYS A 52 -24.99 2.39 -10.96
CA LYS A 52 -24.06 1.89 -9.92
C LYS A 52 -22.96 2.91 -9.69
N LEU A 53 -22.83 3.40 -8.46
CA LEU A 53 -21.72 4.28 -8.06
C LEU A 53 -20.45 3.47 -7.79
N GLY A 54 -20.61 2.32 -7.13
CA GLY A 54 -19.50 1.47 -6.77
C GLY A 54 -19.92 0.40 -5.78
N ARG A 55 -18.93 -0.26 -5.19
CA ARG A 55 -19.14 -1.15 -4.06
C ARG A 55 -18.02 -0.99 -3.03
N THR A 56 -18.29 -1.34 -1.79
CA THR A 56 -17.25 -1.51 -0.77
C THR A 56 -16.40 -2.73 -1.11
N HIS A 57 -15.24 -2.83 -0.46
CA HIS A 57 -14.55 -4.12 -0.37
C HIS A 57 -15.40 -5.12 0.42
N THR A 58 -15.19 -6.40 0.15
CA THR A 58 -15.80 -7.51 0.89
C THR A 58 -15.07 -7.67 2.21
N ILE A 59 -15.83 -7.76 3.30
CA ILE A 59 -15.30 -8.18 4.61
C ILE A 59 -15.73 -9.62 4.78
N ASP A 60 -14.76 -10.54 4.80
CA ASP A 60 -15.07 -11.96 4.87
C ASP A 60 -15.47 -12.36 6.31
N ASP A 61 -16.34 -13.35 6.45
CA ASP A 61 -16.80 -13.97 7.70
C ASP A 61 -17.24 -12.98 8.79
N CYS A 62 -18.06 -12.00 8.42
CA CYS A 62 -18.44 -10.93 9.33
C CYS A 62 -19.91 -10.54 9.23
N LEU A 63 -20.67 -10.75 10.31
CA LEU A 63 -22.06 -10.28 10.39
C LEU A 63 -22.20 -8.83 10.88
N ASN A 64 -21.10 -8.22 11.34
CA ASN A 64 -21.05 -6.83 11.81
C ASN A 64 -19.88 -6.05 11.14
N PRO A 65 -19.85 -6.00 9.80
CA PRO A 65 -18.72 -5.46 9.05
C PRO A 65 -18.55 -3.95 9.27
N LYS A 66 -17.29 -3.49 9.36
CA LYS A 66 -16.92 -2.06 9.43
C LYS A 66 -16.07 -1.69 8.21
N TRP A 67 -16.67 -1.08 7.20
CA TRP A 67 -15.98 -0.74 5.94
C TRP A 67 -15.28 0.61 5.96
N TRP A 68 -15.84 1.62 6.64
CA TRP A 68 -15.37 3.01 6.59
C TRP A 68 -14.97 3.47 5.18
N TYR A 69 -15.81 3.13 4.20
CA TYR A 69 -15.50 3.23 2.79
C TYR A 69 -16.30 4.34 2.12
N THR A 70 -15.60 5.29 1.52
CA THR A 70 -16.21 6.44 0.85
C THR A 70 -16.20 6.27 -0.67
N LEU A 71 -17.40 6.35 -1.25
CA LEU A 71 -17.64 6.46 -2.69
C LEU A 71 -17.89 7.91 -3.05
N ASN A 72 -17.26 8.35 -4.13
CA ASN A 72 -17.37 9.71 -4.65
C ASN A 72 -17.91 9.66 -6.09
N ALA A 73 -18.88 10.49 -6.42
CA ALA A 73 -19.43 10.56 -7.76
C ALA A 73 -19.94 11.96 -8.11
N GLU A 74 -19.62 12.42 -9.32
CA GLU A 74 -20.29 13.56 -9.94
C GLU A 74 -21.66 13.14 -10.46
N ILE A 75 -22.69 13.88 -10.06
CA ILE A 75 -24.07 13.66 -10.47
C ILE A 75 -24.52 14.87 -11.27
N ASP A 76 -25.03 14.63 -12.47
CA ASP A 76 -25.77 15.60 -13.29
C ASP A 76 -26.98 14.90 -13.91
N SER A 77 -27.94 14.56 -13.06
CA SER A 77 -29.11 13.77 -13.44
C SER A 77 -30.23 13.91 -12.43
N GLU A 78 -31.45 13.56 -12.84
CA GLU A 78 -32.57 13.40 -11.92
C GLU A 78 -32.38 12.20 -10.99
N VAL A 79 -32.40 12.45 -9.69
CA VAL A 79 -32.25 11.44 -8.63
C VAL A 79 -33.47 11.43 -7.74
N LEU A 80 -33.95 10.23 -7.42
CA LEU A 80 -35.05 9.97 -6.49
C LEU A 80 -34.51 9.52 -5.13
N GLU A 81 -33.61 8.53 -5.13
CA GLU A 81 -33.02 7.99 -3.89
C GLU A 81 -31.65 7.36 -4.16
N ILE A 82 -30.84 7.23 -3.10
CA ILE A 82 -29.61 6.45 -3.10
C ILE A 82 -29.90 5.10 -2.47
N ARG A 83 -29.64 4.03 -3.20
CA ARG A 83 -29.87 2.65 -2.78
C ARG A 83 -28.58 1.98 -2.36
N PHE A 84 -28.65 1.29 -1.23
CA PHE A 84 -27.59 0.46 -0.67
C PHE A 84 -28.07 -0.98 -0.70
N ASP A 85 -27.35 -1.85 -1.40
CA ASP A 85 -27.60 -3.29 -1.38
C ASP A 85 -26.44 -3.98 -0.66
N VAL A 86 -26.71 -4.56 0.50
CA VAL A 86 -25.75 -5.44 1.18
C VAL A 86 -25.88 -6.84 0.57
N LYS A 87 -24.75 -7.39 0.17
CA LYS A 87 -24.64 -8.67 -0.50
C LYS A 87 -23.56 -9.52 0.16
N ASP A 88 -23.74 -10.82 0.10
CA ASP A 88 -22.78 -11.84 0.45
C ASP A 88 -21.94 -12.20 -0.79
N GLU A 89 -20.63 -12.40 -0.65
CA GLU A 89 -19.73 -12.75 -1.75
C GLU A 89 -19.45 -14.26 -1.77
N ASP A 90 -20.37 -15.02 -2.35
CA ASP A 90 -20.16 -16.47 -2.55
C ASP A 90 -19.31 -16.79 -3.77
N THR A 91 -18.60 -17.93 -3.69
CA THR A 91 -17.73 -18.48 -4.76
C THR A 91 -18.42 -18.63 -6.13
N PHE A 92 -19.75 -18.80 -6.15
CA PHE A 92 -20.50 -19.05 -7.39
C PHE A 92 -21.49 -17.95 -7.78
N ARG A 93 -22.07 -17.21 -6.81
CA ARG A 93 -23.00 -16.11 -7.09
C ARG A 93 -23.25 -15.28 -5.83
N ALA A 94 -22.91 -14.00 -5.89
CA ALA A 94 -23.18 -13.10 -4.77
C ALA A 94 -24.68 -13.00 -4.42
N ASP A 95 -25.04 -13.48 -3.23
CA ASP A 95 -26.41 -13.44 -2.73
C ASP A 95 -26.75 -12.11 -2.06
N LYS A 96 -28.01 -11.70 -2.12
CA LYS A 96 -28.46 -10.41 -1.58
C LYS A 96 -28.97 -10.58 -0.16
N ILE A 97 -28.28 -9.97 0.80
CA ILE A 97 -28.67 -9.93 2.22
C ILE A 97 -29.86 -8.99 2.42
N GLY A 98 -29.72 -7.73 2.01
CA GLY A 98 -30.78 -6.74 2.20
C GLY A 98 -30.55 -5.43 1.47
N SER A 99 -31.55 -4.57 1.49
CA SER A 99 -31.48 -3.21 0.94
C SER A 99 -31.99 -2.16 1.92
N CYS A 100 -31.43 -0.96 1.83
CA CYS A 100 -32.05 0.26 2.33
C CYS A 100 -31.86 1.41 1.33
N THR A 101 -32.62 2.47 1.48
CA THR A 101 -32.54 3.66 0.60
C THR A 101 -32.53 4.94 1.42
N VAL A 102 -31.91 5.98 0.86
CA VAL A 102 -31.96 7.36 1.36
C VAL A 102 -32.64 8.21 0.27
N PRO A 103 -33.83 8.76 0.53
CA PRO A 103 -34.49 9.64 -0.43
C PRO A 103 -33.71 10.94 -0.56
N VAL A 104 -33.67 11.52 -1.76
CA VAL A 104 -32.89 12.75 -2.02
C VAL A 104 -33.31 13.90 -1.11
N ILE A 105 -34.59 13.97 -0.73
CA ILE A 105 -35.12 15.00 0.15
C ILE A 105 -34.42 15.03 1.52
N ALA A 106 -33.83 13.91 1.95
CA ALA A 106 -33.21 13.77 3.25
C ALA A 106 -31.87 14.51 3.38
N PHE A 107 -31.22 14.86 2.27
CA PHE A 107 -29.93 15.56 2.27
C PHE A 107 -29.86 16.76 1.33
N ILE A 108 -30.79 16.94 0.39
CA ILE A 108 -30.70 18.01 -0.62
C ILE A 108 -30.67 19.43 -0.01
N ASN A 109 -31.36 19.64 1.11
CA ASN A 109 -31.43 20.96 1.77
C ASN A 109 -30.35 21.15 2.84
N THR A 110 -29.96 20.07 3.53
CA THR A 110 -28.97 20.11 4.63
C THR A 110 -27.54 19.94 4.13
N GLY A 111 -27.35 19.44 2.91
CA GLY A 111 -26.06 19.04 2.35
C GLY A 111 -25.54 17.71 2.88
N GLU A 112 -26.17 17.14 3.91
CA GLU A 112 -25.74 15.90 4.55
C GLU A 112 -26.91 15.11 5.16
N TYR A 113 -26.84 13.78 5.05
CA TYR A 113 -27.63 12.82 5.81
C TYR A 113 -26.70 11.85 6.54
N ARG A 114 -26.93 11.64 7.84
CA ARG A 114 -26.28 10.61 8.65
C ARG A 114 -27.34 9.76 9.32
N GLY A 115 -27.24 8.44 9.18
CA GLY A 115 -28.26 7.55 9.74
C GLY A 115 -27.85 6.09 9.81
N CYS A 116 -28.54 5.35 10.67
CA CYS A 116 -28.48 3.89 10.74
C CYS A 116 -29.82 3.34 10.26
N LEU A 117 -29.83 2.78 9.05
CA LEU A 117 -31.02 2.33 8.34
C LEU A 117 -31.24 0.82 8.51
N VAL A 118 -32.49 0.40 8.64
CA VAL A 118 -32.84 -1.03 8.66
C VAL A 118 -32.74 -1.61 7.26
N LEU A 119 -32.00 -2.71 7.10
CA LEU A 119 -31.93 -3.48 5.87
C LEU A 119 -33.15 -4.37 5.75
N ARG A 120 -33.75 -4.42 4.56
CA ARG A 120 -34.87 -5.32 4.26
C ARG A 120 -34.47 -6.38 3.25
N ASN A 121 -34.74 -7.65 3.56
CA ASN A 121 -34.51 -8.77 2.65
C ASN A 121 -35.57 -8.80 1.52
N LYS A 122 -35.48 -9.80 0.63
CA LYS A 122 -36.45 -9.99 -0.48
C LYS A 122 -37.90 -10.21 -0.04
N LYS A 123 -38.13 -10.65 1.21
CA LYS A 123 -39.46 -10.85 1.81
C LYS A 123 -39.96 -9.61 2.56
N GLY A 124 -39.16 -8.54 2.63
CA GLY A 124 -39.49 -7.30 3.36
C GLY A 124 -39.16 -7.34 4.86
N GLU A 125 -38.65 -8.46 5.36
CA GLU A 125 -38.26 -8.67 6.75
C GLU A 125 -36.93 -7.97 7.06
N SER A 126 -36.70 -7.61 8.32
CA SER A 126 -35.44 -7.02 8.78
C SER A 126 -34.27 -7.99 8.58
N ALA A 127 -33.17 -7.48 8.02
CA ALA A 127 -31.96 -8.24 7.70
C ALA A 127 -30.70 -7.48 8.16
N GLY A 128 -30.77 -6.96 9.40
CA GLY A 128 -29.72 -6.14 10.00
C GLY A 128 -29.92 -4.64 9.78
N ARG A 129 -28.90 -3.86 10.10
CA ARG A 129 -28.88 -2.40 9.96
C ARG A 129 -27.60 -1.95 9.27
N LEU A 130 -27.64 -0.82 8.56
CA LEU A 130 -26.51 -0.23 7.87
C LEU A 130 -26.35 1.24 8.28
N LYS A 131 -25.16 1.60 8.76
CA LYS A 131 -24.80 2.96 9.14
C LYS A 131 -24.05 3.65 8.00
N ILE A 132 -24.55 4.81 7.61
CA ILE A 132 -24.08 5.56 6.44
C ILE A 132 -24.03 7.05 6.70
N CYS A 133 -23.22 7.74 5.89
CA CYS A 133 -23.24 9.18 5.73
C CYS A 133 -23.29 9.51 4.23
N VAL A 134 -24.21 10.37 3.83
CA VAL A 134 -24.33 10.89 2.47
C VAL A 134 -24.10 12.39 2.55
N ARG A 135 -23.16 12.94 1.78
CA ARG A 135 -22.98 14.40 1.61
C ARG A 135 -23.16 14.76 0.16
N PHE A 136 -23.82 15.87 -0.10
CA PHE A 136 -23.98 16.40 -1.44
C PHE A 136 -23.56 17.87 -1.45
N CYS A 137 -22.57 18.19 -2.29
CA CYS A 137 -22.08 19.53 -2.53
C CYS A 137 -22.43 19.95 -3.96
N GLY A 138 -23.46 20.77 -4.12
CA GLY A 138 -23.89 21.31 -5.40
C GLY A 138 -24.12 22.83 -5.32
N ASN A 139 -24.52 23.45 -6.43
CA ASN A 139 -24.84 24.89 -6.49
C ASN A 139 -26.16 25.21 -5.74
N LEU A 140 -26.12 25.12 -4.42
CA LEU A 140 -27.10 25.70 -3.50
C LEU A 140 -26.30 26.42 -2.41
N ASN A 141 -26.43 27.75 -2.40
CA ASN A 141 -25.83 28.70 -1.45
C ASN A 141 -25.55 28.13 -0.04
N ARG A 142 -24.28 27.96 0.34
CA ARG A 142 -23.64 28.64 1.51
C ARG A 142 -22.28 28.10 1.96
N GLN A 143 -21.46 29.06 2.37
CA GLN A 143 -20.52 29.10 3.51
C GLN A 143 -20.12 27.78 4.18
N VAL A 144 -18.84 27.47 4.05
CA VAL A 144 -18.15 26.35 4.71
C VAL A 144 -17.92 26.65 6.19
N VAL A 145 -18.51 25.84 7.07
CA VAL A 145 -18.11 25.73 8.48
C VAL A 145 -17.23 24.49 8.60
N ALA A 146 -15.96 24.68 8.98
CA ALA A 146 -15.01 23.61 9.19
C ALA A 146 -15.32 22.84 10.48
N ALA A 147 -15.58 21.54 10.37
CA ALA A 147 -15.72 20.64 11.52
C ALA A 147 -14.37 19.97 11.82
N SER A 148 -13.90 20.13 13.06
CA SER A 148 -12.71 19.51 13.63
C SER A 148 -12.86 17.98 13.73
N ARG A 149 -11.87 17.23 13.22
CA ARG A 149 -11.79 15.77 13.39
C ARG A 149 -11.16 15.42 14.75
N PRO A 150 -11.63 14.35 15.43
CA PRO A 150 -11.09 13.93 16.72
C PRO A 150 -9.67 13.35 16.56
N THR A 151 -8.78 13.73 17.48
CA THR A 151 -7.40 13.27 17.57
C THR A 151 -7.33 11.94 18.31
N CYS A 152 -6.69 10.94 17.69
CA CYS A 152 -6.32 9.70 18.35
C CYS A 152 -5.03 9.95 19.16
N LYS A 153 -5.04 9.68 20.47
CA LYS A 153 -3.85 9.76 21.33
C LYS A 153 -3.02 8.49 21.15
N ILE A 154 -1.79 8.63 20.65
CA ILE A 154 -0.82 7.54 20.49
C ILE A 154 0.27 7.69 21.58
N ARG A 155 0.60 6.58 22.27
CA ARG A 155 1.66 6.49 23.30
C ARG A 155 2.86 5.71 22.75
N GLY A 156 4.06 6.25 22.94
CA GLY A 156 5.33 5.55 22.73
C GLY A 156 6.45 6.48 22.24
N CYS A 157 7.46 6.71 23.08
CA CYS A 157 8.66 7.51 22.76
C CYS A 157 9.86 6.59 22.53
N VAL A 158 10.67 6.84 21.50
CA VAL A 158 11.95 6.16 21.28
C VAL A 158 13.06 7.19 21.07
N GLN A 159 14.23 6.96 21.67
CA GLN A 159 15.34 7.92 21.78
C GLN A 159 16.48 7.60 20.78
N ARG A 160 17.19 8.63 20.32
CA ARG A 160 18.49 8.54 19.61
C ARG A 160 19.62 8.79 20.62
N ARG A 161 20.75 8.05 20.56
CA ARG A 161 21.98 8.45 21.27
C ARG A 161 23.24 8.33 20.42
N ARG A 162 24.08 9.37 20.49
CA ARG A 162 25.47 9.41 20.02
C ARG A 162 26.40 8.98 21.17
N THR A 163 27.20 7.95 20.90
CA THR A 163 28.40 7.42 21.60
C THR A 163 28.88 8.08 22.92
N CYS A 164 28.98 7.28 23.99
CA CYS A 164 30.08 7.34 24.99
C CYS A 164 30.19 5.99 25.74
N SER A 165 31.39 5.63 26.20
CA SER A 165 31.73 4.39 26.93
C SER A 165 31.79 4.64 28.43
N ILE A 166 31.09 3.84 29.26
CA ILE A 166 31.25 3.84 30.73
C ILE A 166 31.09 2.40 31.26
N GLU A 167 32.03 1.99 32.11
CA GLU A 167 32.05 0.77 32.92
C GLU A 167 31.24 1.01 34.22
N ASP A 168 30.11 0.32 34.45
CA ASP A 168 29.63 0.06 35.82
C ASP A 168 28.53 -1.03 35.93
N LYS A 169 28.52 -1.74 37.08
CA LYS A 169 27.90 -3.07 37.31
C LYS A 169 26.43 -3.08 37.79
N ASN A 170 25.55 -2.30 37.18
CA ASN A 170 24.09 -2.51 37.31
C ASN A 170 23.51 -2.59 35.90
N ILE A 171 23.03 -3.77 35.51
CA ILE A 171 22.68 -4.06 34.10
C ILE A 171 21.38 -3.36 33.73
N ILE A 172 21.53 -2.12 33.29
CA ILE A 172 20.65 -1.46 32.34
C ILE A 172 21.26 -1.78 30.97
N PHE A 173 20.50 -2.32 30.00
CA PHE A 173 21.03 -2.61 28.66
C PHE A 173 21.36 -1.30 27.92
N HIS A 174 22.57 -0.80 28.15
CA HIS A 174 23.25 0.16 27.29
C HIS A 174 24.61 -0.44 26.89
N GLY A 175 24.69 -0.96 25.66
CA GLY A 175 25.88 -1.60 25.09
C GLY A 175 25.56 -2.43 23.83
N LYS A 176 26.59 -2.88 23.09
CA LYS A 176 26.45 -3.84 21.98
C LYS A 176 26.14 -5.22 22.59
N MET A 177 24.90 -5.68 22.48
CA MET A 177 24.56 -7.07 22.75
C MET A 177 25.16 -7.92 21.62
N ILE A 178 26.30 -8.56 21.87
CA ILE A 178 26.89 -9.52 20.95
C ILE A 178 26.29 -10.88 21.29
N ILE A 179 25.29 -11.29 20.51
CA ILE A 179 24.81 -12.66 20.52
C ILE A 179 25.71 -13.42 19.55
N ASN A 180 26.65 -14.19 20.10
CA ASN A 180 27.44 -15.13 19.33
C ASN A 180 26.63 -16.42 19.21
N ILE A 181 26.06 -16.64 18.03
CA ILE A 181 25.53 -17.94 17.66
C ILE A 181 26.71 -18.74 17.12
N GLU A 182 27.22 -19.67 17.92
CA GLU A 182 28.44 -20.42 17.61
C GLU A 182 28.21 -21.43 16.47
N SER A 183 27.07 -22.12 16.49
CA SER A 183 26.59 -22.95 15.39
C SER A 183 25.07 -23.15 15.50
N ALA A 184 24.43 -23.46 14.38
CA ALA A 184 23.07 -23.99 14.34
C ALA A 184 23.12 -25.28 13.51
N GLU A 185 22.99 -26.41 14.19
CA GLU A 185 23.19 -27.75 13.63
C GLU A 185 21.83 -28.46 13.45
N ASP A 186 21.77 -29.45 12.56
CA ASP A 186 20.57 -30.26 12.28
C ASP A 186 19.30 -29.47 11.89
N LEU A 187 19.47 -28.33 11.21
CA LEU A 187 18.34 -27.54 10.72
C LEU A 187 17.58 -28.28 9.61
N PRO A 188 16.24 -28.36 9.71
CA PRO A 188 15.42 -28.99 8.67
C PRO A 188 15.49 -28.17 7.37
N ASN A 189 15.55 -28.85 6.22
CA ASN A 189 15.34 -28.18 4.93
C ASN A 189 13.86 -27.81 4.80
N LEU A 190 13.55 -26.53 4.90
CA LEU A 190 12.19 -25.98 4.87
C LEU A 190 11.81 -25.37 3.50
N ASP A 191 12.67 -25.46 2.49
CA ASP A 191 12.35 -24.96 1.16
C ASP A 191 11.23 -25.79 0.53
N SER A 192 10.05 -25.17 0.38
CA SER A 192 8.87 -25.80 -0.21
C SER A 192 8.80 -25.65 -1.74
N THR A 193 9.89 -25.29 -2.41
CA THR A 193 9.92 -25.19 -3.87
C THR A 193 9.96 -26.59 -4.48
N PHE A 194 8.79 -27.07 -4.92
CA PHE A 194 8.59 -28.32 -5.66
C PHE A 194 9.49 -28.50 -6.90
N LEU A 195 10.20 -27.46 -7.34
CA LEU A 195 10.94 -27.42 -8.60
C LEU A 195 12.46 -27.35 -8.46
N ASN A 196 13.03 -27.19 -7.26
CA ASN A 196 14.49 -27.16 -7.10
C ASN A 196 14.94 -27.78 -5.78
N LYS A 197 15.34 -29.06 -5.82
CA LYS A 197 15.79 -29.84 -4.65
C LYS A 197 17.23 -29.53 -4.20
N GLU A 198 17.95 -28.69 -4.93
CA GLU A 198 19.34 -28.33 -4.63
C GLU A 198 19.47 -27.06 -3.78
N ASN A 199 18.38 -26.31 -3.56
CA ASN A 199 18.40 -25.20 -2.63
C ASN A 199 18.49 -25.74 -1.19
N LYS A 200 19.56 -25.36 -0.50
CA LYS A 200 19.67 -25.50 0.94
C LYS A 200 18.96 -24.28 1.53
N THR A 201 18.05 -24.50 2.48
CA THR A 201 17.41 -23.43 3.25
C THR A 201 18.48 -22.45 3.72
N ASP A 202 18.32 -21.16 3.43
CA ASP A 202 19.18 -20.10 3.95
C ASP A 202 18.84 -19.86 5.41
N PRO A 203 19.57 -20.49 6.36
CA PRO A 203 19.19 -20.41 7.75
C PRO A 203 19.74 -19.10 8.30
N PHE A 204 18.85 -18.20 8.68
CA PHE A 204 19.22 -17.03 9.45
C PHE A 204 18.78 -17.22 10.90
N VAL A 205 19.62 -16.78 11.82
CA VAL A 205 19.27 -16.74 13.24
C VAL A 205 18.97 -15.30 13.60
N SER A 206 17.71 -15.02 13.95
CA SER A 206 17.27 -13.71 14.39
C SER A 206 17.11 -13.69 15.91
N ALA A 207 17.73 -12.71 16.57
CA ALA A 207 17.49 -12.42 17.98
C ALA A 207 16.76 -11.08 18.11
N PHE A 208 15.65 -11.05 18.83
CA PHE A 208 14.82 -9.86 19.02
C PHE A 208 14.65 -9.56 20.52
N LEU A 209 14.65 -8.27 20.85
CA LEU A 209 14.26 -7.74 22.17
C LEU A 209 13.07 -6.79 21.99
N VAL A 210 11.88 -7.35 21.76
CA VAL A 210 10.57 -6.67 21.82
C VAL A 210 9.53 -7.77 21.99
N ASP A 211 8.63 -7.68 22.98
CA ASP A 211 7.33 -8.38 23.17
C ASP A 211 7.12 -9.71 22.40
N GLY A 212 8.18 -10.51 22.32
CA GLY A 212 8.38 -11.60 21.34
C GLY A 212 8.22 -12.96 21.98
N ASP A 213 7.88 -12.95 23.26
CA ASP A 213 7.49 -14.09 24.05
C ASP A 213 6.30 -14.82 23.40
N GLU A 214 5.37 -14.11 22.75
CA GLU A 214 4.17 -14.73 22.16
C GLU A 214 4.43 -15.61 20.92
N ARG A 215 5.33 -15.21 20.01
CA ARG A 215 5.70 -16.05 18.85
C ARG A 215 6.55 -17.24 19.31
N TRP A 216 7.51 -16.99 20.19
CA TRP A 216 8.34 -18.06 20.77
C TRP A 216 7.51 -19.06 21.58
N ARG A 217 6.54 -18.61 22.38
CA ARG A 217 5.59 -19.50 23.08
C ARG A 217 4.75 -20.34 22.12
N LYS A 218 4.41 -19.80 20.94
CA LYS A 218 3.58 -20.50 19.94
C LYS A 218 4.38 -21.53 19.15
N GLN A 219 5.56 -21.15 18.64
CA GLN A 219 6.32 -21.91 17.64
C GLN A 219 7.72 -22.33 18.10
N GLY A 220 8.22 -21.78 19.21
CA GLY A 220 9.55 -22.08 19.75
C GLY A 220 9.64 -23.52 20.29
N ILE A 221 10.82 -24.10 20.12
CA ILE A 221 11.13 -25.48 20.52
C ILE A 221 11.10 -25.63 22.05
N PHE A 222 11.58 -24.60 22.77
CA PHE A 222 11.58 -24.55 24.23
C PHE A 222 10.61 -23.48 24.72
N ARG A 223 9.33 -23.85 24.86
CA ARG A 223 8.23 -22.92 25.19
C ARG A 223 8.42 -22.19 26.54
N ASP A 224 9.17 -22.79 27.46
CA ASP A 224 9.45 -22.25 28.80
C ASP A 224 10.78 -21.47 28.89
N ALA A 225 11.51 -21.32 27.78
CA ALA A 225 12.78 -20.57 27.74
C ALA A 225 12.58 -19.05 27.58
N ALA A 226 11.34 -18.57 27.57
CA ALA A 226 11.08 -17.15 27.49
C ALA A 226 11.48 -16.43 28.78
N LEU A 227 12.32 -15.40 28.63
CA LEU A 227 12.72 -14.52 29.73
C LEU A 227 11.49 -13.77 30.28
N ASP A 228 11.30 -13.83 31.59
CA ASP A 228 10.30 -13.03 32.29
C ASP A 228 10.82 -11.60 32.47
N CYS A 229 10.34 -10.71 31.61
CA CYS A 229 10.74 -9.30 31.59
C CYS A 229 9.85 -8.41 32.47
N ARG A 230 9.00 -8.97 33.34
CA ARG A 230 8.09 -8.18 34.21
C ARG A 230 8.81 -7.24 35.16
N ASP A 231 10.07 -7.51 35.47
CA ASP A 231 10.92 -6.69 36.35
C ASP A 231 11.69 -5.59 35.60
N ILE A 232 11.47 -5.43 34.28
CA ILE A 232 12.06 -4.33 33.51
C ILE A 232 11.19 -3.08 33.69
N ASP A 233 11.77 -2.03 34.27
CA ASP A 233 11.12 -0.72 34.33
C ASP A 233 10.96 -0.14 32.92
N ALA A 234 9.75 -0.28 32.37
CA ALA A 234 9.40 0.20 31.03
C ALA A 234 9.09 1.70 30.99
N ASN A 235 9.10 2.41 32.13
CA ASN A 235 8.72 3.82 32.22
C ASN A 235 9.92 4.74 32.03
N PHE A 236 10.49 4.74 30.83
CA PHE A 236 11.50 5.73 30.45
C PHE A 236 10.83 6.93 29.76
N TYR A 237 10.99 8.12 30.36
CA TYR A 237 10.49 9.38 29.82
C TYR A 237 11.65 10.25 29.33
N TYR A 238 11.54 10.74 28.09
CA TYR A 238 12.49 11.67 27.49
C TYR A 238 11.78 12.95 27.07
N GLU A 239 12.26 14.10 27.56
CA GLU A 239 11.64 15.41 27.33
C GLU A 239 12.41 16.30 26.34
N GLY A 240 13.51 15.81 25.76
CA GLY A 240 14.31 16.57 24.79
C GLY A 240 13.54 16.90 23.52
N ASP A 241 13.96 17.95 22.80
CA ASP A 241 13.22 18.45 21.63
C ASP A 241 13.38 17.59 20.37
N ASP A 242 14.27 16.61 20.39
CA ASP A 242 14.56 15.66 19.31
C ASP A 242 13.85 14.31 19.48
N TYR A 243 12.88 14.21 20.39
CA TYR A 243 12.16 12.96 20.63
C TYR A 243 11.24 12.55 19.47
N TRP A 244 10.99 11.25 19.39
CA TRP A 244 10.13 10.64 18.37
C TRP A 244 8.94 9.96 19.02
N ASN A 245 7.77 10.11 18.40
CA ASN A 245 6.63 9.24 18.66
C ASN A 245 6.68 8.09 17.65
N ALA A 246 6.72 6.85 18.14
CA ALA A 246 6.80 5.66 17.32
C ALA A 246 5.70 4.65 17.69
N GLN A 247 5.22 3.93 16.68
CA GLN A 247 4.23 2.86 16.82
C GLN A 247 4.67 1.65 15.99
N ILE A 248 4.55 0.46 16.58
CA ILE A 248 4.81 -0.80 15.89
C ILE A 248 3.53 -1.28 15.21
N PHE A 249 3.68 -1.75 13.98
CA PHE A 249 2.65 -2.35 13.16
C PHE A 249 3.09 -3.72 12.68
N ARG A 250 2.13 -4.59 12.41
CA ARG A 250 2.40 -5.97 11.99
C ARG A 250 1.43 -6.42 10.90
N SER A 251 1.86 -7.46 10.19
CA SER A 251 1.00 -8.38 9.45
C SER A 251 1.25 -9.76 10.05
N ILE A 252 0.35 -10.27 10.88
CA ILE A 252 0.57 -11.57 11.55
C ILE A 252 -0.77 -12.22 11.92
N CYS A 253 -0.84 -13.55 11.87
CA CYS A 253 -2.03 -14.30 12.27
C CYS A 253 -1.78 -15.24 13.47
N GLU A 254 -2.85 -15.84 13.97
CA GLU A 254 -2.81 -16.76 15.13
C GLU A 254 -2.04 -18.06 14.90
N ASP A 255 -1.65 -18.34 13.65
CA ASP A 255 -0.74 -19.44 13.33
C ASP A 255 0.66 -19.15 13.87
N SER A 256 1.07 -17.88 13.85
CA SER A 256 2.39 -17.41 14.23
C SER A 256 2.44 -16.77 15.62
N LEU A 257 1.29 -16.35 16.17
CA LEU A 257 1.20 -15.62 17.44
C LEU A 257 0.06 -16.16 18.33
N THR A 258 0.25 -16.11 19.65
CA THR A 258 -0.87 -16.28 20.59
C THR A 258 -1.33 -14.91 21.06
N PHE A 259 -2.47 -14.40 20.56
CA PHE A 259 -3.00 -13.11 21.01
C PHE A 259 -3.41 -13.17 22.50
N ARG A 260 -2.54 -12.69 23.43
CA ARG A 260 -2.76 -12.75 24.88
C ARG A 260 -3.13 -11.40 25.52
N THR A 261 -3.94 -10.52 24.92
CA THR A 261 -4.59 -9.44 25.71
C THR A 261 -5.80 -8.82 25.01
N ALA A 262 -6.70 -8.29 25.84
CA ALA A 262 -8.09 -7.95 25.59
C ALA A 262 -8.33 -6.63 24.83
N ASP A 263 -7.77 -6.47 23.62
CA ASP A 263 -8.26 -5.42 22.71
C ASP A 263 -8.76 -6.00 21.37
N PRO A 264 -9.99 -6.57 21.36
CA PRO A 264 -10.58 -7.16 20.16
C PRO A 264 -10.88 -6.14 19.05
N GLU A 265 -10.72 -4.82 19.28
CA GLU A 265 -11.08 -3.82 18.26
C GLU A 265 -10.08 -3.69 17.11
N ASN A 266 -8.85 -4.19 17.27
CA ASN A 266 -7.78 -4.04 16.27
C ASN A 266 -7.30 -5.34 15.61
N ILE A 267 -7.79 -6.49 16.07
CA ILE A 267 -7.54 -7.81 15.49
C ILE A 267 -8.78 -8.23 14.70
N ILE A 268 -8.62 -8.46 13.40
CA ILE A 268 -9.71 -8.95 12.56
C ILE A 268 -9.75 -10.47 12.60
N THR A 269 -10.95 -11.04 12.49
CA THR A 269 -11.12 -12.49 12.31
C THR A 269 -11.56 -12.73 10.87
N LYS A 270 -10.86 -13.62 10.16
CA LYS A 270 -11.16 -14.01 8.78
C LYS A 270 -11.08 -15.53 8.66
N GLN A 271 -12.12 -16.19 8.16
CA GLN A 271 -12.19 -17.66 8.06
C GLN A 271 -11.88 -18.37 9.38
N GLY A 272 -12.40 -17.80 10.48
CA GLY A 272 -12.14 -18.26 11.85
C GLY A 272 -10.74 -17.96 12.38
N ARG A 273 -9.85 -17.36 11.58
CA ARG A 273 -8.46 -17.06 11.96
C ARG A 273 -8.31 -15.61 12.40
N LYS A 274 -7.69 -15.39 13.57
CA LYS A 274 -7.33 -14.04 14.03
C LYS A 274 -6.12 -13.50 13.27
N ILE A 275 -6.21 -12.24 12.85
CA ILE A 275 -5.23 -11.55 12.01
C ILE A 275 -5.03 -10.12 12.53
N ASP A 276 -3.77 -9.74 12.71
CA ASP A 276 -3.31 -8.36 12.82
C ASP A 276 -2.90 -7.89 11.43
N ASN A 277 -3.61 -6.91 10.89
CA ASN A 277 -3.28 -6.23 9.63
C ASN A 277 -3.03 -4.73 9.86
N SER A 278 -2.58 -4.36 11.06
CA SER A 278 -2.35 -2.98 11.48
C SER A 278 -1.42 -2.22 10.53
N LEU A 279 -0.46 -2.90 9.89
CA LEU A 279 0.44 -2.29 8.92
C LEU A 279 -0.26 -1.82 7.65
N HIS A 280 -1.15 -2.64 7.08
CA HIS A 280 -1.94 -2.23 5.91
C HIS A 280 -2.82 -1.02 6.23
N ARG A 281 -3.46 -1.03 7.41
CA ARG A 281 -4.25 0.11 7.91
C ARG A 281 -3.42 1.36 8.13
N ALA A 282 -2.19 1.23 8.64
CA ALA A 282 -1.26 2.34 8.83
C ALA A 282 -0.88 3.00 7.50
N TYR A 283 -0.57 2.22 6.47
CA TYR A 283 -0.33 2.74 5.11
C TYR A 283 -1.54 3.54 4.61
N ILE A 284 -2.74 2.97 4.66
CA ILE A 284 -3.97 3.66 4.22
C ILE A 284 -4.13 4.99 4.96
N HIS A 285 -4.03 4.96 6.29
CA HIS A 285 -4.20 6.14 7.12
C HIS A 285 -3.21 7.25 6.74
N GLN A 286 -1.92 6.93 6.60
CA GLN A 286 -0.89 7.93 6.29
C GLN A 286 -1.01 8.48 4.87
N ILE A 287 -1.40 7.65 3.90
CA ILE A 287 -1.73 8.12 2.54
C ILE A 287 -2.90 9.11 2.59
N GLN A 288 -3.98 8.76 3.30
CA GLN A 288 -5.15 9.63 3.42
C GLN A 288 -4.87 10.92 4.20
N ALA A 289 -3.98 10.89 5.18
CA ALA A 289 -3.55 12.06 5.93
C ALA A 289 -2.59 12.97 5.14
N SER A 290 -1.82 12.41 4.21
CA SER A 290 -0.83 13.19 3.47
C SER A 290 -1.43 14.33 2.65
N GLU A 291 -0.74 15.48 2.64
CA GLU A 291 -1.18 16.73 2.03
C GLU A 291 -0.35 17.16 0.83
N LYS A 292 0.92 16.76 0.76
CA LYS A 292 1.89 17.27 -0.21
C LYS A 292 2.51 16.18 -1.06
N PHE A 293 3.05 15.14 -0.44
CA PHE A 293 3.69 14.07 -1.20
C PHE A 293 3.81 12.76 -0.43
N VAL A 294 3.95 11.69 -1.20
CA VAL A 294 4.32 10.35 -0.73
C VAL A 294 5.59 9.92 -1.47
N TYR A 295 6.59 9.44 -0.73
CA TYR A 295 7.79 8.82 -1.28
C TYR A 295 7.89 7.38 -0.79
N LEU A 296 7.91 6.41 -1.71
CA LEU A 296 7.99 4.99 -1.41
C LEU A 296 9.24 4.39 -2.04
N GLU A 297 9.95 3.55 -1.29
CA GLU A 297 10.87 2.56 -1.84
C GLU A 297 10.40 1.17 -1.43
N ASN A 298 10.02 0.33 -2.39
CA ASN A 298 9.49 -0.99 -2.10
C ASN A 298 9.94 -2.03 -3.12
N GLN A 299 10.19 -3.27 -2.69
CA GLN A 299 10.60 -4.36 -3.60
C GLN A 299 9.46 -4.79 -4.53
N TYR A 300 8.20 -4.71 -4.07
CA TYR A 300 7.02 -5.01 -4.88
C TYR A 300 6.01 -3.88 -4.78
N PHE A 301 5.28 -3.64 -5.86
CA PHE A 301 4.21 -2.66 -5.90
C PHE A 301 3.00 -3.19 -6.68
N ILE A 302 2.19 -4.01 -6.01
CA ILE A 302 1.06 -4.73 -6.58
C ILE A 302 -0.13 -4.61 -5.64
N GLY A 303 -1.29 -4.20 -6.15
CA GLY A 303 -2.47 -4.08 -5.29
C GLY A 303 -3.73 -3.68 -6.02
N SER A 304 -4.84 -3.81 -5.29
CA SER A 304 -6.15 -3.30 -5.69
C SER A 304 -6.68 -3.88 -7.00
N SER A 305 -6.52 -5.19 -7.22
CA SER A 305 -6.87 -5.86 -8.48
C SER A 305 -8.34 -5.74 -8.87
N HIS A 306 -9.24 -5.58 -7.89
CA HIS A 306 -10.66 -5.30 -8.10
C HIS A 306 -10.93 -4.03 -8.93
N MET A 307 -9.94 -3.14 -9.07
CA MET A 307 -9.99 -1.92 -9.89
C MET A 307 -9.18 -2.00 -11.19
N TRP A 308 -8.42 -3.08 -11.42
CA TRP A 308 -7.65 -3.25 -12.66
C TRP A 308 -8.58 -3.29 -13.88
N LYS A 309 -8.06 -2.90 -15.05
CA LYS A 309 -8.85 -2.95 -16.29
C LYS A 309 -9.19 -4.38 -16.66
N ASP A 310 -8.16 -5.22 -16.70
CA ASP A 310 -8.24 -6.67 -16.90
C ASP A 310 -7.82 -7.41 -15.61
N CYS A 311 -8.04 -8.74 -15.56
CA CYS A 311 -7.60 -9.58 -14.44
C CYS A 311 -8.21 -9.22 -13.06
N ARG A 312 -9.43 -8.64 -13.05
CA ARG A 312 -10.16 -8.22 -11.82
C ARG A 312 -10.51 -9.36 -10.87
N ASP A 313 -10.54 -10.57 -11.39
CA ASP A 313 -10.76 -11.83 -10.68
C ASP A 313 -9.56 -12.23 -9.80
N THR A 314 -8.38 -11.66 -10.05
CA THR A 314 -7.19 -11.89 -9.23
C THR A 314 -7.45 -11.43 -7.80
N PRO A 315 -7.19 -12.21 -6.75
CA PRO A 315 -7.57 -11.86 -5.38
C PRO A 315 -6.52 -10.98 -4.67
N VAL A 316 -6.15 -9.83 -5.26
CA VAL A 316 -5.23 -8.84 -4.65
C VAL A 316 -6.02 -7.70 -4.01
N ARG A 317 -6.08 -7.68 -2.69
CA ARG A 317 -7.01 -6.86 -1.91
C ARG A 317 -6.37 -5.67 -1.21
N ASN A 318 -5.04 -5.61 -1.09
CA ASN A 318 -4.39 -4.47 -0.48
C ASN A 318 -4.69 -3.17 -1.26
N LEU A 319 -5.00 -2.12 -0.51
CA LEU A 319 -5.53 -0.85 -1.03
C LEU A 319 -4.47 0.24 -1.23
N VAL A 320 -3.18 -0.06 -0.99
CA VAL A 320 -2.12 0.96 -1.03
C VAL A 320 -2.06 1.68 -2.39
N PRO A 321 -2.03 0.99 -3.55
CA PRO A 321 -2.02 1.66 -4.84
C PRO A 321 -3.29 2.48 -5.11
N LEU A 322 -4.46 1.94 -4.75
CA LEU A 322 -5.74 2.63 -4.96
C LEU A 322 -5.84 3.92 -4.14
N GLU A 323 -5.44 3.90 -2.88
CA GLU A 323 -5.53 5.08 -2.02
C GLU A 323 -4.55 6.17 -2.43
N ILE A 324 -3.37 5.83 -2.98
CA ILE A 324 -2.47 6.81 -3.61
C ILE A 324 -3.12 7.45 -4.83
N ALA A 325 -3.68 6.64 -5.74
CA ALA A 325 -4.36 7.16 -6.93
C ALA A 325 -5.57 8.03 -6.56
N LYS A 326 -6.38 7.62 -5.58
CA LYS A 326 -7.52 8.42 -5.07
C LYS A 326 -7.06 9.74 -4.46
N LYS A 327 -6.00 9.73 -3.65
CA LYS A 327 -5.41 10.95 -3.09
C LYS A 327 -5.01 11.94 -4.19
N ILE A 328 -4.33 11.47 -5.24
CA ILE A 328 -3.97 12.31 -6.38
C ILE A 328 -5.21 12.85 -7.11
N VAL A 329 -6.17 11.98 -7.41
CA VAL A 329 -7.44 12.37 -8.06
C VAL A 329 -8.17 13.44 -7.25
N ASP A 330 -8.27 13.28 -5.94
CA ASP A 330 -8.91 14.24 -5.04
C ASP A 330 -8.17 15.58 -5.03
N LYS A 331 -6.83 15.57 -5.09
CA LYS A 331 -5.99 16.78 -5.13
C LYS A 331 -6.13 17.52 -6.47
N ILE A 332 -6.14 16.79 -7.59
CA ILE A 332 -6.40 17.35 -8.93
C ILE A 332 -7.77 18.03 -8.97
N ARG A 333 -8.82 17.37 -8.47
CA ARG A 333 -10.18 17.94 -8.42
C ARG A 333 -10.27 19.22 -7.59
N LYS A 334 -9.43 19.35 -6.56
CA LYS A 334 -9.33 20.55 -5.72
C LYS A 334 -8.40 21.64 -6.26
N GLY A 335 -7.67 21.37 -7.36
CA GLY A 335 -6.64 22.27 -7.86
C GLY A 335 -5.44 22.39 -6.93
N GLU A 336 -5.19 21.37 -6.10
CA GLU A 336 -4.07 21.32 -5.16
C GLU A 336 -2.93 20.46 -5.73
N GLU A 337 -1.68 20.88 -5.50
CA GLU A 337 -0.53 20.05 -5.86
C GLU A 337 -0.36 18.88 -4.88
N PHE A 338 -0.06 17.71 -5.43
CA PHE A 338 0.32 16.51 -4.67
C PHE A 338 1.11 15.56 -5.56
N VAL A 339 2.20 14.99 -5.06
CA VAL A 339 3.06 14.11 -5.86
C VAL A 339 3.36 12.80 -5.14
N ALA A 340 3.25 11.68 -5.86
CA ALA A 340 3.70 10.37 -5.41
C ALA A 340 4.95 9.94 -6.20
N TYR A 341 6.03 9.63 -5.49
CA TYR A 341 7.27 9.10 -6.01
C TYR A 341 7.41 7.65 -5.53
N ILE A 342 7.53 6.70 -6.46
CA ILE A 342 7.56 5.28 -6.14
C ILE A 342 8.79 4.67 -6.80
N VAL A 343 9.68 4.11 -5.98
CA VAL A 343 10.92 3.46 -6.42
C VAL A 343 10.82 1.98 -6.10
N PHE A 344 11.05 1.13 -7.10
CA PHE A 344 11.08 -0.33 -6.95
C PHE A 344 12.14 -0.92 -7.88
N PRO A 345 12.54 -2.21 -7.75
CA PRO A 345 13.62 -2.73 -8.57
C PRO A 345 13.22 -2.77 -10.05
N MET A 346 14.21 -2.76 -10.95
CA MET A 346 13.95 -2.82 -12.39
C MET A 346 13.12 -4.05 -12.75
N PHE A 347 13.41 -5.18 -12.11
CA PHE A 347 12.60 -6.38 -12.09
C PHE A 347 12.82 -7.11 -10.75
N PRO A 348 11.89 -8.00 -10.31
CA PRO A 348 12.08 -8.82 -9.12
C PRO A 348 13.37 -9.65 -9.16
N GLU A 349 13.89 -10.02 -7.98
CA GLU A 349 15.08 -10.85 -7.89
C GLU A 349 14.86 -12.22 -8.55
N GLY A 350 15.90 -12.72 -9.21
CA GLY A 350 15.85 -13.94 -10.01
C GLY A 350 16.02 -13.66 -11.49
N ASN A 351 15.83 -14.70 -12.31
CA ASN A 351 15.94 -14.57 -13.75
C ASN A 351 14.71 -13.82 -14.30
N PRO A 352 14.90 -12.67 -15.00
CA PRO A 352 13.78 -11.82 -15.38
C PRO A 352 12.90 -12.41 -16.48
N VAL A 353 13.38 -13.44 -17.22
CA VAL A 353 12.57 -14.13 -18.24
C VAL A 353 11.72 -15.26 -17.67
N ASP A 354 11.93 -15.63 -16.40
CA ASP A 354 11.18 -16.73 -15.78
C ASP A 354 9.69 -16.39 -15.66
N VAL A 355 8.86 -17.42 -15.78
CA VAL A 355 7.39 -17.29 -15.79
C VAL A 355 6.87 -16.60 -14.52
N VAL A 356 7.47 -16.89 -13.36
CA VAL A 356 7.11 -16.27 -12.07
C VAL A 356 7.41 -14.77 -12.11
N THR A 357 8.62 -14.38 -12.52
CA THR A 357 9.05 -12.99 -12.60
C THR A 357 8.21 -12.19 -13.60
N GLN A 358 7.95 -12.77 -14.77
CA GLN A 358 7.11 -12.17 -15.80
C GLN A 358 5.66 -11.99 -15.33
N GLU A 359 5.12 -12.92 -14.54
CA GLU A 359 3.77 -12.77 -13.99
C GLU A 359 3.69 -11.70 -12.89
N ILE A 360 4.71 -11.59 -12.03
CA ILE A 360 4.80 -10.50 -11.06
C ILE A 360 4.83 -9.14 -11.75
N LEU A 361 5.66 -9.00 -12.80
CA LEU A 361 5.73 -7.78 -13.62
C LEU A 361 4.38 -7.46 -14.28
N HIS A 362 3.61 -8.47 -14.67
CA HIS A 362 2.27 -8.31 -15.24
C HIS A 362 1.26 -7.73 -14.22
N TRP A 363 1.31 -8.18 -12.96
CA TRP A 363 0.48 -7.61 -11.90
C TRP A 363 0.90 -6.19 -11.51
N GLN A 364 2.22 -5.92 -11.50
CA GLN A 364 2.74 -4.56 -11.30
C GLN A 364 2.27 -3.63 -12.43
N TYR A 365 2.30 -4.10 -13.68
CA TYR A 365 1.77 -3.36 -14.83
C TYR A 365 0.30 -2.98 -14.65
N HIS A 366 -0.59 -3.95 -14.34
CA HIS A 366 -2.01 -3.64 -14.17
C HIS A 366 -2.29 -2.72 -12.99
N THR A 367 -1.46 -2.78 -11.95
CA THR A 367 -1.51 -1.83 -10.84
C THR A 367 -1.19 -0.41 -11.33
N MET A 368 -0.11 -0.23 -12.10
CA MET A 368 0.25 1.07 -12.69
C MET A 368 -0.78 1.56 -13.72
N GLU A 369 -1.32 0.66 -14.55
CA GLU A 369 -2.36 0.95 -15.54
C GLU A 369 -3.63 1.49 -14.86
N MET A 370 -4.07 0.87 -13.77
CA MET A 370 -5.18 1.36 -12.97
C MET A 370 -4.92 2.77 -12.44
N MET A 371 -3.76 2.99 -11.80
CA MET A 371 -3.44 4.29 -11.20
C MET A 371 -3.36 5.40 -12.24
N TYR A 372 -2.61 5.19 -13.33
CA TYR A 372 -2.48 6.18 -14.39
C TYR A 372 -3.80 6.42 -15.11
N GLY A 373 -4.60 5.39 -15.36
CA GLY A 373 -5.93 5.54 -15.97
C GLY A 373 -6.87 6.41 -15.13
N MET A 374 -6.89 6.23 -13.80
CA MET A 374 -7.69 7.08 -12.90
C MET A 374 -7.25 8.55 -12.95
N ILE A 375 -5.94 8.80 -12.93
CA ILE A 375 -5.37 10.15 -12.94
C ILE A 375 -5.60 10.82 -14.30
N GLY A 376 -5.31 10.13 -15.40
CA GLY A 376 -5.46 10.66 -16.75
C GLY A 376 -6.91 10.97 -17.13
N ASN A 377 -7.88 10.16 -16.67
CA ASN A 377 -9.30 10.47 -16.80
C ASN A 377 -9.66 11.75 -16.03
N THR A 378 -9.20 11.88 -14.78
CA THR A 378 -9.49 13.06 -13.95
C THR A 378 -8.88 14.35 -14.53
N ILE A 379 -7.65 14.30 -15.05
CA ILE A 379 -7.02 15.46 -15.70
C ILE A 379 -7.85 15.94 -16.90
N GLN A 380 -8.35 15.02 -17.73
CA GLN A 380 -9.21 15.33 -18.86
C GLN A 380 -10.56 15.92 -18.41
N GLU A 381 -11.19 15.33 -17.39
CA GLU A 381 -12.45 15.81 -16.81
C GLU A 381 -12.32 17.25 -16.31
N MET A 382 -11.20 17.58 -15.64
CA MET A 382 -10.96 18.92 -15.09
C MET A 382 -10.38 19.92 -16.10
N GLY A 383 -9.92 19.46 -17.27
CA GLY A 383 -9.32 20.32 -18.30
C GLY A 383 -7.99 20.96 -17.89
N HIS A 384 -7.23 20.35 -16.98
CA HIS A 384 -5.93 20.89 -16.53
C HIS A 384 -4.82 20.66 -17.57
N ASP A 385 -3.94 21.64 -17.79
CA ASP A 385 -2.73 21.49 -18.63
C ASP A 385 -1.58 20.82 -17.85
N THR A 386 -1.86 19.61 -17.36
CA THR A 386 -0.89 18.76 -16.65
C THR A 386 -0.90 17.35 -17.22
N THR A 387 0.11 16.55 -16.92
CA THR A 387 0.16 15.14 -17.34
C THR A 387 0.10 14.21 -16.13
N PRO A 388 -0.29 12.93 -16.28
CA PRO A 388 -0.32 11.99 -15.16
C PRO A 388 1.03 11.89 -14.42
N GLN A 389 2.15 11.98 -15.16
CA GLN A 389 3.50 11.95 -14.60
C GLN A 389 3.92 13.26 -13.91
N ASP A 390 3.08 14.30 -13.88
CA ASP A 390 3.29 15.45 -13.01
C ASP A 390 2.84 15.15 -11.56
N TYR A 391 2.06 14.08 -11.34
CA TYR A 391 1.53 13.68 -10.02
C TYR A 391 1.98 12.29 -9.56
N LEU A 392 2.22 11.35 -10.48
CA LEU A 392 2.61 9.96 -10.16
C LEU A 392 3.84 9.54 -10.96
N LEU A 393 4.93 9.23 -10.27
CA LEU A 393 6.20 8.86 -10.88
C LEU A 393 6.70 7.52 -10.36
N PHE A 394 6.98 6.61 -11.30
CA PHE A 394 7.61 5.32 -11.03
C PHE A 394 9.07 5.33 -11.49
N PHE A 395 9.95 4.82 -10.65
CA PHE A 395 11.38 4.76 -10.88
C PHE A 395 11.94 3.38 -10.54
N CYS A 396 13.09 3.08 -11.12
CA CYS A 396 13.99 2.03 -10.64
C CYS A 396 15.40 2.57 -10.49
N LEU A 397 16.31 1.77 -9.92
CA LEU A 397 17.71 2.16 -9.75
C LEU A 397 18.62 1.32 -10.66
N GLY A 398 19.61 1.96 -11.25
CA GLY A 398 20.63 1.30 -12.06
C GLY A 398 21.99 1.96 -11.93
N LEU A 399 23.03 1.14 -12.03
CA LEU A 399 24.41 1.57 -12.05
C LEU A 399 25.03 1.20 -13.39
N ARG A 400 25.76 2.14 -13.99
CA ARG A 400 26.61 1.88 -15.14
C ARG A 400 27.98 2.51 -14.90
N VAL A 401 29.04 1.72 -15.07
CA VAL A 401 30.41 2.13 -14.73
C VAL A 401 31.31 2.24 -15.96
N GLY A 402 32.33 3.09 -15.85
CA GLY A 402 33.35 3.25 -16.88
C GLY A 402 34.29 2.04 -16.94
N PRO A 403 35.01 1.83 -18.06
CA PRO A 403 35.98 0.74 -18.20
C PRO A 403 37.05 0.74 -17.10
N ALA A 404 37.48 1.92 -16.63
CA ALA A 404 38.48 2.06 -15.57
C ALA A 404 38.04 1.52 -14.21
N SER A 405 36.73 1.36 -13.98
CA SER A 405 36.16 0.84 -12.74
C SER A 405 36.03 -0.69 -12.74
N VAL A 406 36.32 -1.35 -13.85
CA VAL A 406 36.19 -2.81 -13.99
C VAL A 406 37.59 -3.45 -13.92
N PRO A 407 37.82 -4.40 -13.00
CA PRO A 407 39.08 -5.13 -12.95
C PRO A 407 39.38 -5.86 -14.27
N GLN A 408 40.62 -5.77 -14.74
CA GLN A 408 41.02 -6.25 -16.08
C GLN A 408 41.07 -7.79 -16.19
N ASN A 409 41.13 -8.50 -15.07
CA ASN A 409 41.31 -9.94 -14.98
C ASN A 409 40.00 -10.73 -14.78
N LEU A 410 38.85 -10.12 -15.08
CA LEU A 410 37.56 -10.79 -14.98
C LEU A 410 37.22 -11.55 -16.27
N THR A 411 36.81 -12.80 -16.12
CA THR A 411 36.27 -13.61 -17.22
C THR A 411 34.79 -13.27 -17.41
N PRO A 412 34.33 -12.99 -18.64
CA PRO A 412 32.90 -12.80 -18.92
C PRO A 412 32.08 -14.02 -18.49
N PRO A 413 30.86 -13.82 -17.94
CA PRO A 413 29.94 -14.90 -17.64
C PRO A 413 29.57 -15.72 -18.89
N THR A 414 29.17 -16.97 -18.70
CA THR A 414 28.68 -17.84 -19.78
C THR A 414 27.21 -17.61 -20.13
N ASP A 415 26.40 -17.16 -19.17
CA ASP A 415 25.01 -16.77 -19.40
C ASP A 415 24.94 -15.54 -20.33
N GLU A 416 24.05 -15.58 -21.32
CA GLU A 416 23.96 -14.56 -22.38
C GLU A 416 23.62 -13.18 -21.81
N ALA A 417 22.66 -13.11 -20.89
CA ALA A 417 22.21 -11.86 -20.28
C ALA A 417 23.30 -11.28 -19.36
N ALA A 418 23.93 -12.14 -18.55
CA ALA A 418 25.04 -11.75 -17.69
C ALA A 418 26.27 -11.29 -18.51
N ALA A 419 26.55 -11.94 -19.64
CA ALA A 419 27.63 -11.53 -20.56
C ALA A 419 27.36 -10.15 -21.19
N LEU A 420 26.10 -9.87 -21.55
CA LEU A 420 25.70 -8.55 -22.05
C LEU A 420 25.81 -7.47 -20.96
N SER A 421 25.32 -7.74 -19.76
CA SER A 421 25.46 -6.85 -18.60
C SER A 421 26.93 -6.57 -18.28
N PHE A 422 27.78 -7.61 -18.30
CA PHE A 422 29.23 -7.48 -18.11
C PHE A 422 29.87 -6.59 -19.20
N LYS A 423 29.55 -6.85 -20.47
CA LYS A 423 30.05 -6.08 -21.61
C LYS A 423 29.64 -4.61 -21.54
N ASN A 424 28.37 -4.36 -21.19
CA ASN A 424 27.77 -3.02 -21.13
C ASN A 424 28.06 -2.31 -19.80
N ARG A 425 28.67 -3.03 -18.84
CA ARG A 425 29.10 -2.57 -17.50
C ARG A 425 27.96 -1.92 -16.74
N ARG A 426 26.77 -2.51 -16.81
CA ARG A 426 25.58 -2.00 -16.15
C ARG A 426 24.81 -3.10 -15.46
N SER A 427 24.20 -2.78 -14.33
CA SER A 427 23.26 -3.64 -13.63
C SER A 427 22.28 -2.79 -12.84
N MET A 428 21.14 -3.37 -12.47
CA MET A 428 20.24 -2.70 -11.54
C MET A 428 20.92 -2.57 -10.16
N ILE A 429 20.60 -1.49 -9.46
CA ILE A 429 20.76 -1.46 -8.00
C ILE A 429 19.45 -2.02 -7.46
N TYR A 430 19.52 -3.15 -6.76
CA TYR A 430 18.31 -3.84 -6.33
C TYR A 430 17.63 -3.11 -5.16
N VAL A 431 16.40 -2.66 -5.37
CA VAL A 431 15.60 -1.99 -4.33
C VAL A 431 14.94 -3.06 -3.48
N HIS A 432 15.59 -3.41 -2.36
CA HIS A 432 15.03 -4.29 -1.35
C HIS A 432 14.35 -3.53 -0.19
N SER A 433 14.37 -2.20 -0.22
CA SER A 433 13.71 -1.32 0.74
C SER A 433 12.23 -1.69 0.93
N LYS A 434 11.68 -1.41 2.12
CA LYS A 434 10.24 -1.32 2.40
C LYS A 434 10.01 -0.09 3.27
N LEU A 435 10.07 1.06 2.61
CA LEU A 435 10.12 2.39 3.18
C LEU A 435 8.98 3.24 2.61
N ALA A 436 8.35 4.04 3.48
CA ALA A 436 7.43 5.08 3.08
C ALA A 436 7.68 6.37 3.86
N ILE A 437 7.69 7.51 3.17
CA ILE A 437 7.80 8.85 3.75
C ILE A 437 6.58 9.66 3.30
N PHE A 438 5.93 10.31 4.26
CA PHE A 438 4.74 11.12 4.05
C PHE A 438 5.04 12.55 4.49
N ASP A 439 4.96 13.49 3.54
CA ASP A 439 5.13 14.94 3.76
C ASP A 439 6.40 15.37 4.52
N ASP A 440 7.47 14.56 4.49
CA ASP A 440 8.68 14.74 5.31
C ASP A 440 8.39 14.75 6.83
N ASN A 441 7.22 14.28 7.27
CA ASN A 441 6.75 14.35 8.67
C ASN A 441 6.50 12.98 9.30
N TYR A 442 6.22 11.96 8.50
CA TYR A 442 5.99 10.61 8.99
C TYR A 442 6.76 9.61 8.13
N ILE A 443 7.35 8.61 8.78
CA ILE A 443 8.09 7.54 8.11
C ILE A 443 7.56 6.18 8.55
N ILE A 444 7.47 5.23 7.63
CA ILE A 444 7.27 3.79 7.91
C ILE A 444 8.49 3.05 7.38
N VAL A 445 9.09 2.21 8.21
CA VAL A 445 10.20 1.32 7.85
C VAL A 445 9.91 -0.08 8.39
N GLY A 446 10.04 -1.11 7.57
CA GLY A 446 9.79 -2.48 8.01
C GLY A 446 10.19 -3.54 7.00
N SER A 447 9.54 -4.70 7.08
CA SER A 447 9.77 -5.85 6.20
C SER A 447 8.71 -6.00 5.10
N ALA A 448 7.53 -5.40 5.28
CA ALA A 448 6.38 -5.65 4.41
C ALA A 448 6.48 -5.00 3.03
N ASN A 449 6.39 -5.83 2.01
CA ASN A 449 6.25 -5.39 0.63
C ASN A 449 4.85 -4.81 0.35
N ILE A 450 4.70 -4.01 -0.71
CA ILE A 450 3.37 -3.59 -1.19
C ILE A 450 2.84 -4.68 -2.13
N ASN A 451 2.35 -5.76 -1.53
CA ASN A 451 1.67 -6.88 -2.17
C ASN A 451 0.76 -7.58 -1.13
N ASP A 452 -0.09 -8.51 -1.55
CA ASP A 452 -0.99 -9.19 -0.60
C ASP A 452 -0.23 -10.19 0.27
N ARG A 453 0.88 -10.76 -0.21
CA ARG A 453 1.76 -11.62 0.60
C ARG A 453 2.17 -10.95 1.91
N SER A 454 2.55 -9.68 1.87
CA SER A 454 2.98 -8.94 3.05
C SER A 454 1.84 -8.19 3.75
N LEU A 455 0.82 -7.70 3.03
CA LEU A 455 -0.20 -6.80 3.61
C LEU A 455 -1.52 -7.47 3.99
N ALA A 456 -1.78 -8.72 3.58
CA ALA A 456 -3.03 -9.41 3.92
C ALA A 456 -3.12 -9.87 5.39
N GLY A 457 -1.99 -9.94 6.10
CA GLY A 457 -1.91 -10.31 7.53
C GLY A 457 -1.91 -11.83 7.81
N ALA A 458 -2.47 -12.66 6.93
CA ALA A 458 -2.51 -14.13 7.09
C ALA A 458 -1.69 -14.91 6.05
N ARG A 459 -0.73 -14.24 5.41
CA ARG A 459 0.23 -14.85 4.48
C ARG A 459 1.61 -14.83 5.15
N ASP A 460 2.47 -13.88 4.80
CA ASP A 460 3.77 -13.73 5.47
C ASP A 460 3.61 -12.96 6.78
N THR A 461 4.51 -13.24 7.73
CA THR A 461 4.57 -12.51 9.00
C THR A 461 5.51 -11.31 8.85
N GLU A 462 4.99 -10.10 9.02
CA GLU A 462 5.71 -8.85 8.82
C GLU A 462 5.70 -7.96 10.06
N ILE A 463 6.70 -7.09 10.15
CA ILE A 463 6.80 -6.05 11.17
C ILE A 463 7.25 -4.73 10.54
N ALA A 464 6.72 -3.62 11.04
CA ALA A 464 7.17 -2.30 10.69
C ALA A 464 7.05 -1.35 11.87
N MET A 465 7.85 -0.30 11.85
CA MET A 465 7.72 0.85 12.73
C MET A 465 7.25 2.04 11.90
N GLY A 466 6.25 2.77 12.40
CA GLY A 466 5.93 4.10 11.91
C GLY A 466 6.25 5.14 12.97
N ALA A 467 6.84 6.26 12.58
CA ALA A 467 7.25 7.29 13.52
C ALA A 467 7.22 8.71 12.94
N TYR A 468 7.15 9.69 13.84
CA TYR A 468 7.25 11.12 13.56
C TYR A 468 7.88 11.90 14.71
N GLN A 469 8.36 13.11 14.40
CA GLN A 469 8.89 14.06 15.39
C GLN A 469 7.83 15.13 15.70
N PRO A 470 7.21 15.14 16.90
CA PRO A 470 6.10 16.04 17.21
C PRO A 470 6.51 17.51 17.38
N LYS A 471 7.75 17.79 17.83
CA LYS A 471 8.23 19.14 18.11
C LYS A 471 8.99 19.80 16.94
N VAL A 472 9.35 19.03 15.92
CA VAL A 472 10.10 19.56 14.78
C VAL A 472 9.11 19.92 13.67
N GLY A 473 9.03 21.21 13.34
CA GLY A 473 8.17 21.69 12.26
C GLY A 473 8.52 21.05 10.92
N PRO A 474 7.59 21.03 9.95
CA PRO A 474 7.68 20.20 8.74
C PRO A 474 8.82 20.50 7.76
N ARG A 475 9.65 21.52 8.00
CA ARG A 475 10.62 22.02 6.99
C ARG A 475 11.97 22.52 7.52
N VAL A 476 12.18 22.60 8.83
CA VAL A 476 13.46 23.10 9.39
C VAL A 476 13.99 22.07 10.38
N ASN A 477 15.12 21.44 10.04
CA ASN A 477 15.85 20.50 10.88
C ASN A 477 15.11 19.23 11.33
N ASN A 478 14.17 18.71 10.53
CA ASN A 478 13.58 17.39 10.82
C ASN A 478 14.44 16.26 10.21
N ASP A 479 14.57 15.16 10.96
CA ASP A 479 15.43 14.02 10.60
C ASP A 479 14.83 13.24 9.40
N ILE A 480 13.50 13.24 9.24
CA ILE A 480 12.81 12.55 8.13
C ILE A 480 13.12 13.22 6.78
N ALA A 481 12.99 14.55 6.67
CA ALA A 481 13.39 15.30 5.49
C ALA A 481 14.89 15.17 5.24
N THR A 482 15.70 15.17 6.30
CA THR A 482 17.15 14.99 6.16
C THR A 482 17.45 13.62 5.56
N PHE A 483 16.83 12.56 6.07
CA PHE A 483 16.97 11.21 5.54
C PHE A 483 16.51 11.12 4.08
N ARG A 484 15.36 11.69 3.74
CA ARG A 484 14.84 11.75 2.37
C ARG A 484 15.75 12.57 1.45
N LYS A 485 16.38 13.65 1.93
CA LYS A 485 17.41 14.41 1.19
C LYS A 485 18.66 13.58 0.95
N CYS A 486 19.09 12.78 1.92
CA CYS A 486 20.21 11.85 1.75
C CYS A 486 19.91 10.80 0.68
N LEU A 487 18.73 10.16 0.73
CA LEU A 487 18.30 9.20 -0.31
C LEU A 487 18.25 9.85 -1.70
N TRP A 488 17.69 11.05 -1.80
CA TRP A 488 17.67 11.78 -3.07
C TRP A 488 19.08 12.14 -3.55
N SER A 489 20.01 12.47 -2.65
CA SER A 489 21.40 12.74 -3.01
C SER A 489 22.12 11.49 -3.50
N GLU A 490 21.82 10.33 -2.91
CA GLU A 490 22.33 9.03 -3.36
C GLU A 490 21.77 8.68 -4.75
N HIS A 491 20.45 8.80 -4.94
CA HIS A 491 19.79 8.35 -6.17
C HIS A 491 19.97 9.32 -7.33
N LEU A 492 19.96 10.64 -7.07
CA LEU A 492 20.02 11.69 -8.09
C LEU A 492 21.40 12.35 -8.20
N GLY A 493 22.36 11.97 -7.36
CA GLY A 493 23.70 12.56 -7.32
C GLY A 493 23.68 14.06 -7.04
N SER A 494 24.63 14.80 -7.62
CA SER A 494 24.73 16.25 -7.48
C SER A 494 23.59 17.04 -8.15
N LEU A 495 22.70 16.35 -8.89
CA LEU A 495 21.55 16.97 -9.57
C LEU A 495 20.29 17.02 -8.69
N ALA A 496 20.33 16.36 -7.51
CA ALA A 496 19.21 16.26 -6.60
C ALA A 496 18.58 17.63 -6.28
N PRO A 497 17.26 17.83 -6.49
CA PRO A 497 16.61 19.11 -6.24
C PRO A 497 16.26 19.30 -4.75
N LEU A 498 17.27 19.28 -3.87
CA LEU A 498 17.09 19.24 -2.42
C LEU A 498 16.41 20.48 -1.81
N GLU A 499 16.37 21.58 -2.56
CA GLU A 499 15.76 22.85 -2.16
C GLU A 499 14.31 23.02 -2.66
N LEU A 500 13.85 22.13 -3.55
CA LEU A 500 12.48 22.18 -4.04
C LEU A 500 11.53 21.43 -3.09
N ASP A 501 10.28 21.89 -3.05
CA ASP A 501 9.20 21.20 -2.34
C ASP A 501 8.84 19.90 -3.06
N PRO A 502 9.03 18.71 -2.47
CA PRO A 502 8.71 17.45 -3.12
C PRO A 502 7.23 17.34 -3.54
N GLY A 503 6.32 18.06 -2.87
CA GLY A 503 4.90 18.09 -3.26
C GLY A 503 4.57 18.97 -4.47
N SER A 504 5.54 19.70 -5.02
CA SER A 504 5.31 20.61 -6.15
C SER A 504 5.49 19.92 -7.50
N ILE A 505 4.70 20.32 -8.51
CA ILE A 505 4.85 19.85 -9.89
C ILE A 505 6.23 20.24 -10.46
N LEU A 506 6.78 21.37 -10.04
CA LEU A 506 8.12 21.80 -10.43
C LEU A 506 9.19 20.80 -9.99
N CYS A 507 9.11 20.32 -8.74
CA CYS A 507 10.02 19.28 -8.25
C CYS A 507 9.84 17.97 -9.01
N ALA A 508 8.58 17.52 -9.17
CA ALA A 508 8.24 16.31 -9.90
C ALA A 508 8.85 16.29 -11.32
N ARG A 509 8.66 17.38 -12.07
CA ARG A 509 9.22 17.54 -13.43
C ARG A 509 10.74 17.54 -13.45
N LYS A 510 11.39 18.16 -12.46
CA LYS A 510 12.86 18.16 -12.37
C LYS A 510 13.42 16.77 -12.06
N VAL A 511 12.82 16.06 -11.11
CA VAL A 511 13.20 14.66 -10.79
C VAL A 511 12.98 13.76 -12.01
N ARG A 512 11.81 13.86 -12.66
CA ARG A 512 11.48 13.10 -13.88
C ARG A 512 12.52 13.33 -14.97
N ARG A 513 12.88 14.57 -15.25
CA ARG A 513 13.87 14.91 -16.29
C ARG A 513 15.25 14.31 -16.02
N ILE A 514 15.71 14.34 -14.77
CA ILE A 514 17.00 13.73 -14.39
C ILE A 514 16.93 12.21 -14.58
N ALA A 515 15.83 11.59 -14.17
CA ALA A 515 15.63 10.15 -14.26
C ALA A 515 15.46 9.67 -15.71
N GLU A 516 14.81 10.46 -16.58
CA GLU A 516 14.69 10.19 -18.02
C GLU A 516 16.05 10.28 -18.73
N ASP A 517 16.85 11.33 -18.46
CA ASP A 517 18.21 11.43 -19.02
C ASP A 517 19.09 10.27 -18.55
N SER A 518 18.97 9.88 -17.27
CA SER A 518 19.70 8.75 -16.70
C SER A 518 19.28 7.43 -17.34
N LEU A 519 17.98 7.18 -17.55
CA LEU A 519 17.47 6.01 -18.26
C LEU A 519 18.02 5.97 -19.70
N MET A 520 17.99 7.09 -20.43
CA MET A 520 18.50 7.15 -21.80
C MET A 520 20.00 6.82 -21.87
N ARG A 521 20.81 7.31 -20.92
CA ARG A 521 22.24 7.00 -20.81
C ARG A 521 22.51 5.58 -20.30
N TYR A 522 21.59 5.04 -19.52
CA TYR A 522 21.64 3.68 -19.04
C TYR A 522 21.40 2.70 -20.21
N ILE A 523 20.40 2.95 -21.06
CA ILE A 523 20.02 2.10 -22.20
C ILE A 523 21.01 2.21 -23.37
N ASP A 524 21.36 3.44 -23.77
CA ASP A 524 22.26 3.67 -24.90
C ASP A 524 23.72 3.67 -24.44
N VAL A 525 24.44 2.59 -24.76
CA VAL A 525 25.82 2.42 -24.35
C VAL A 525 26.80 3.39 -25.02
N GLN A 526 26.40 4.08 -26.09
CA GLN A 526 27.21 5.10 -26.74
C GLN A 526 27.15 6.45 -26.03
N LYS A 527 26.13 6.67 -25.19
CA LYS A 527 26.02 7.88 -24.38
C LYS A 527 27.00 7.87 -23.20
N PRO A 528 27.39 9.06 -22.69
CA PRO A 528 28.15 9.18 -21.46
C PRO A 528 27.46 8.47 -20.30
N LEU A 529 28.22 8.13 -19.26
CA LEU A 529 27.68 7.49 -18.07
C LEU A 529 26.51 8.31 -17.46
N PRO A 530 25.49 7.63 -16.89
CA PRO A 530 24.47 8.29 -16.08
C PRO A 530 25.12 9.08 -14.93
N LEU A 531 24.57 10.25 -14.62
CA LEU A 531 25.00 11.08 -13.48
C LEU A 531 24.26 10.76 -12.19
N ALA A 532 23.25 9.90 -12.27
CA ALA A 532 22.34 9.50 -11.21
C ALA A 532 22.01 8.02 -11.36
N HIS A 533 21.67 7.38 -10.25
CA HIS A 533 21.19 5.99 -10.21
C HIS A 533 19.69 5.90 -10.49
N LEU A 534 18.92 6.94 -10.19
CA LEU A 534 17.48 6.98 -10.42
C LEU A 534 17.20 6.98 -11.92
N LEU A 535 16.48 5.95 -12.38
CA LEU A 535 16.02 5.81 -13.75
C LEU A 535 14.51 5.92 -13.77
N SER A 536 13.94 6.63 -14.74
CA SER A 536 12.51 6.53 -15.00
C SER A 536 12.19 5.07 -15.31
N TYR A 537 11.13 4.53 -14.71
CA TYR A 537 10.73 3.16 -15.03
C TYR A 537 10.30 3.11 -16.51
N PRO A 538 10.73 2.10 -17.31
CA PRO A 538 10.72 2.16 -18.78
C PRO A 538 9.34 1.98 -19.43
N LEU A 539 8.41 2.87 -19.10
CA LEU A 539 7.05 2.95 -19.63
C LEU A 539 6.86 4.23 -20.45
N SER A 540 5.84 4.21 -21.31
CA SER A 540 5.28 5.38 -21.98
C SER A 540 3.87 5.62 -21.45
N ILE A 541 3.59 6.85 -21.02
CA ILE A 541 2.29 7.24 -20.46
C ILE A 541 1.75 8.41 -21.27
N ASP A 542 0.60 8.24 -21.91
CA ASP A 542 -0.05 9.33 -22.64
C ASP A 542 -0.84 10.28 -21.71
N ARG A 543 -1.32 11.41 -22.25
CA ARG A 543 -2.12 12.38 -21.47
C ARG A 543 -3.41 11.79 -20.89
N ARG A 544 -3.91 10.69 -21.45
CA ARG A 544 -5.11 10.00 -20.99
C ARG A 544 -4.82 8.94 -19.94
N GLY A 545 -3.55 8.75 -19.57
CA GLY A 545 -3.14 7.74 -18.61
C GLY A 545 -3.04 6.34 -19.22
N VAL A 546 -3.01 6.21 -20.54
CA VAL A 546 -2.75 4.93 -21.21
C VAL A 546 -1.26 4.59 -21.04
N VAL A 547 -0.99 3.39 -20.52
CA VAL A 547 0.35 2.88 -20.24
C VAL A 547 0.75 1.89 -21.32
N THR A 548 1.92 2.07 -21.92
CA THR A 548 2.56 1.08 -22.81
C THR A 548 4.04 0.91 -22.45
N SER A 549 4.70 -0.09 -23.03
CA SER A 549 6.15 -0.15 -23.00
C SER A 549 6.76 1.04 -23.75
N ARG A 550 7.97 1.44 -23.36
CA ARG A 550 8.74 2.43 -24.11
C ARG A 550 9.22 1.79 -25.43
N PRO A 551 9.06 2.43 -26.60
CA PRO A 551 9.41 1.83 -27.89
C PRO A 551 10.88 1.42 -28.04
N ASP A 552 11.79 2.12 -27.37
CA ASP A 552 13.23 1.88 -27.32
C ASP A 552 13.66 1.08 -26.09
N CYS A 553 12.70 0.50 -25.34
CA CYS A 553 12.95 -0.34 -24.17
C CYS A 553 11.77 -1.30 -23.90
N GLU A 554 11.35 -2.07 -24.91
CA GLU A 554 10.27 -3.07 -24.73
C GLU A 554 10.69 -4.22 -23.81
N PHE A 555 11.98 -4.56 -23.84
CA PHE A 555 12.63 -5.52 -22.96
C PHE A 555 13.59 -4.79 -22.01
N PHE A 556 13.80 -5.33 -20.81
CA PHE A 556 14.80 -4.76 -19.91
C PHE A 556 16.20 -4.85 -20.54
N PRO A 557 17.05 -3.82 -20.35
CA PRO A 557 18.38 -3.80 -20.95
C PRO A 557 19.18 -5.06 -20.61
N ASP A 558 19.85 -5.63 -21.62
CA ASP A 558 20.64 -6.88 -21.54
C ASP A 558 19.84 -8.17 -21.31
N THR A 559 18.51 -8.12 -21.40
CA THR A 559 17.64 -9.29 -21.19
C THR A 559 16.65 -9.49 -22.34
N LYS A 560 15.95 -10.64 -22.33
CA LYS A 560 14.78 -10.92 -23.18
C LYS A 560 13.46 -10.80 -22.39
N ALA A 561 13.50 -10.15 -21.22
CA ALA A 561 12.37 -10.03 -20.31
C ALA A 561 11.53 -8.80 -20.67
N MET A 562 10.22 -8.98 -20.88
CA MET A 562 9.33 -7.87 -21.21
C MET A 562 9.10 -6.97 -20.01
N VAL A 563 9.14 -5.65 -20.23
CA VAL A 563 8.92 -4.65 -19.17
C VAL A 563 7.51 -4.73 -18.57
N LEU A 564 6.51 -5.04 -19.39
CA LEU A 564 5.12 -5.15 -18.96
C LEU A 564 4.78 -6.52 -18.33
N GLY A 565 5.74 -7.45 -18.32
CA GLY A 565 5.51 -8.82 -17.88
C GLY A 565 4.61 -9.63 -18.82
N THR A 566 4.28 -10.86 -18.41
CA THR A 566 3.37 -11.76 -19.12
C THR A 566 2.59 -12.62 -18.14
N ARG A 567 1.28 -12.72 -18.35
CA ARG A 567 0.42 -13.58 -17.55
C ARG A 567 0.76 -15.06 -17.74
N SER A 568 0.91 -15.80 -16.65
CA SER A 568 1.02 -17.25 -16.72
C SER A 568 -0.35 -17.88 -16.97
N LYS A 569 -0.38 -18.97 -17.74
CA LYS A 569 -1.59 -19.79 -17.90
C LYS A 569 -1.66 -20.94 -16.90
N VAL A 570 -0.60 -21.18 -16.14
CA VAL A 570 -0.43 -22.38 -15.31
C VAL A 570 -0.17 -22.07 -13.85
N LEU A 571 0.36 -20.89 -13.52
CA LEU A 571 0.62 -20.51 -12.13
C LEU A 571 -0.66 -19.98 -11.48
N PRO A 572 -1.02 -20.47 -10.29
CA PRO A 572 -2.05 -19.84 -9.48
C PRO A 572 -1.62 -18.42 -9.05
N SER A 573 -2.46 -17.42 -9.30
CA SER A 573 -2.12 -16.01 -9.02
C SER A 573 -1.78 -15.74 -7.55
N PHE A 574 -2.25 -16.55 -6.59
CA PHE A 574 -1.93 -16.36 -5.17
C PHE A 574 -0.42 -16.55 -4.86
N LEU A 575 0.33 -17.24 -5.72
CA LEU A 575 1.78 -17.40 -5.57
C LEU A 575 2.55 -16.16 -5.99
N THR A 576 1.99 -15.36 -6.90
CA THR A 576 2.67 -14.21 -7.54
C THR A 576 2.09 -12.86 -7.12
N THR A 577 1.19 -12.81 -6.13
CA THR A 577 0.47 -11.60 -5.69
C THR A 577 0.64 -11.23 -4.22
#